data_AF-I3Y0P5-F1
#
_entry.id   AF-I3Y0P5-F1
#
_cell.length_a   1.000
_cell.length_b   1.000
_cell.length_c   1.000
_cell.angle_alpha   90.00
_cell.angle_beta   90.00
_cell.angle_gamma   90.00
#
_symmetry.space_group_name_H-M   'P 1'
#
loop_
_entity.id
_entity.type
_entity.pdbx_description
1 polymer ?
#
loop_
_entity_poly.entity_id
_entity_poly.type
_entity_poly.pdbx_seq_one_letter_code
_entity_poly.pdbx_strand_id
1 'polypeptide(L)' 'MFKILMNGNVIDTCVTYAQAVSKAQKVKNLFCKNTFDVIVEDSRGRVLDRF' A
#
# COMPACT_ATOMS: atom_id res chain seq x y z
N MET A 1 11.48 2.34 -5.72
CA MET A 1 10.18 3.05 -5.59
C MET A 1 9.12 2.01 -5.29
N PHE A 2 8.29 2.27 -4.30
CA PHE A 2 7.27 1.36 -3.80
C PHE A 2 5.89 1.90 -4.17
N LYS A 3 4.98 1.03 -4.56
CA LYS A 3 3.60 1.39 -4.91
C LYS A 3 2.68 0.95 -3.79
N ILE A 4 1.72 1.79 -3.46
CA ILE A 4 0.62 1.44 -2.57
C ILE A 4 -0.60 1.22 -3.47
N LEU A 5 -1.21 0.04 -3.38
CA LEU A 5 -2.37 -0.33 -4.16
C LEU A 5 -3.57 -0.54 -3.25
N MET A 6 -4.74 -0.20 -3.75
CA MET A 6 -6.02 -0.47 -3.10
C MET A 6 -7.00 -0.91 -4.19
N ASN A 7 -7.61 -2.08 -4.00
CA ASN A 7 -8.52 -2.69 -4.99
C ASN A 7 -7.90 -2.77 -6.40
N GLY A 8 -6.62 -3.13 -6.49
CA GLY A 8 -5.87 -3.25 -7.76
C GLY A 8 -5.41 -1.92 -8.39
N ASN A 9 -5.77 -0.77 -7.83
CA ASN A 9 -5.36 0.54 -8.33
C ASN A 9 -4.20 1.12 -7.51
N VAL A 10 -3.22 1.71 -8.17
CA VAL A 10 -2.13 2.44 -7.49
C VAL A 10 -2.68 3.75 -6.94
N ILE A 11 -2.67 3.89 -5.62
CA ILE A 11 -3.17 5.09 -4.93
C ILE A 11 -2.06 6.09 -4.60
N ASP A 12 -0.84 5.59 -4.36
CA ASP A 12 0.32 6.43 -4.03
C ASP A 12 1.62 5.68 -4.31
N THR A 13 2.73 6.41 -4.35
CA THR A 13 4.07 5.86 -4.49
C THR A 13 5.04 6.48 -3.50
N CYS A 14 5.95 5.66 -2.97
CA CYS A 14 6.93 6.06 -1.97
C CYS A 14 8.35 5.76 -2.42
N VAL A 15 9.31 6.55 -1.93
CA VAL A 15 10.72 6.32 -2.21
C VAL A 15 11.24 5.14 -1.39
N THR A 16 10.86 5.05 -0.10
CA THR A 16 11.29 3.99 0.81
C THR A 16 10.14 3.07 1.21
N TYR A 17 10.49 1.83 1.57
CA TYR A 17 9.54 0.81 2.01
C TYR A 17 8.85 1.19 3.32
N ALA A 18 9.61 1.71 4.30
CA ALA A 18 9.06 2.14 5.59
C ALA A 18 7.99 3.24 5.43
N GLN A 19 8.19 4.18 4.50
CA GLN A 19 7.18 5.18 4.15
C GLN A 19 5.93 4.54 3.54
N ALA A 20 6.11 3.58 2.62
CA ALA A 20 5.01 2.86 1.98
C ALA A 20 4.15 2.12 3.00
N VAL A 21 4.77 1.36 3.91
CA VAL A 21 4.08 0.63 4.98
C VAL A 21 3.33 1.57 5.92
N SER A 22 4.00 2.62 6.42
CA SER A 22 3.36 3.58 7.33
C SER A 22 2.14 4.25 6.70
N LYS A 23 2.22 4.61 5.42
CA LYS A 23 1.09 5.18 4.68
C LYS A 23 0.02 4.13 4.40
N ALA A 24 0.38 2.93 3.96
CA ALA A 24 -0.58 1.85 3.69
C ALA A 24 -1.42 1.52 4.92
N GLN A 25 -0.79 1.42 6.10
CA GLN A 25 -1.48 1.22 7.38
C GLN A 25 -2.44 2.37 7.69
N LYS A 26 -2.03 3.62 7.49
CA LYS A 26 -2.91 4.78 7.66
C LYS A 26 -4.10 4.74 6.71
N VAL A 27 -3.87 4.38 5.45
CA VAL A 27 -4.94 4.25 4.45
C VAL A 27 -5.93 3.17 4.88
N LYS A 28 -5.45 1.99 5.29
CA LYS A 28 -6.30 0.89 5.77
C LYS A 28 -7.19 1.35 6.94
N ASN A 29 -6.58 2.02 7.92
CA ASN A 29 -7.27 2.47 9.13
C ASN A 29 -8.31 3.57 8.86
N LEU A 30 -8.01 4.48 7.93
CA LEU A 30 -8.87 5.64 7.64
C LEU A 30 -9.99 5.32 6.64
N PHE A 31 -9.66 4.64 5.55
CA PHE A 31 -10.55 4.49 4.40
C PHE A 31 -11.16 3.09 4.30
N CYS A 32 -10.46 2.07 4.78
CA CYS A 32 -10.80 0.71 4.42
C CYS A 32 -11.56 -0.06 5.50
N LYS A 33 -11.60 0.36 6.78
CA LYS A 33 -12.41 -0.25 7.88
C LYS A 33 -12.78 -1.76 7.71
N ASN A 34 -11.82 -2.60 7.32
CA ASN A 34 -11.93 -4.05 6.99
C ASN A 34 -12.61 -4.48 5.66
N THR A 35 -12.99 -3.57 4.78
CA THR A 35 -13.66 -3.87 3.50
C THR A 35 -12.69 -4.14 2.34
N PHE A 36 -11.51 -3.49 2.33
CA PHE A 36 -10.55 -3.58 1.24
C PHE A 36 -9.13 -3.76 1.75
N ASP A 37 -8.33 -4.55 1.03
CA ASP A 37 -6.90 -4.72 1.30
C ASP A 37 -6.09 -3.60 0.69
N VAL A 38 -5.10 -3.13 1.45
CA VAL A 38 -4.10 -2.18 0.98
C VAL A 38 -2.79 -2.92 0.81
N ILE A 39 -2.24 -2.91 -0.40
CA ILE A 39 -1.08 -3.70 -0.79
C ILE A 39 0.11 -2.79 -1.00
N VAL A 40 1.29 -3.20 -0.55
CA VAL A 40 2.56 -2.53 -0.89
C VAL A 40 3.33 -3.40 -1.87
N GLU A 41 3.69 -2.84 -3.02
CA GLU A 41 4.49 -3.50 -4.05
C GLU A 41 5.83 -2.79 -4.29
N ASP A 42 6.84 -3.53 -4.73
CA ASP A 42 8.07 -2.96 -5.26
C ASP A 42 7.94 -2.53 -6.73
N SER A 43 8.99 -1.92 -7.28
CA SER A 43 8.99 -1.47 -8.69
C SER A 43 8.97 -2.62 -9.71
N ARG A 44 9.12 -3.87 -9.27
CA ARG A 44 9.01 -5.07 -10.11
C ARG A 44 7.63 -5.74 -9.96
N GLY A 45 6.70 -5.12 -9.23
CA GLY A 45 5.35 -5.65 -9.00
C GLY A 45 5.31 -6.80 -7.99
N ARG A 46 6.35 -6.98 -7.16
CA ARG A 46 6.30 -7.98 -6.09
C ARG A 46 5.58 -7.39 -4.90
N VAL A 47 4.56 -8.10 -4.43
CA VAL A 47 3.86 -7.76 -3.19
C VAL A 47 4.78 -8.01 -2.01
N LEU A 48 5.00 -6.97 -1.23
CA LEU A 48 5.82 -7.01 -0.01
C LEU A 48 4.95 -7.14 1.24
N ASP A 49 3.81 -6.44 1.29
CA ASP A 49 2.86 -6.50 2.41
C ASP A 49 1.41 -6.33 1.96
N ARG A 50 0.50 -6.76 2.83
CA ARG A 50 -0.94 -6.57 2.74
C ARG A 50 -1.50 -6.17 4.10
N PHE A 51 -2.31 -5.12 4.12
CA PHE A 51 -2.95 -4.55 5.30
C PHE A 51 -4.47 -4.63 5.16
#